data_AF-A0A2N6ETE2-F1
#
_entry.id   AF-A0A2N6ETE2-F1
#
_cell.length_a   1.000
_cell.length_b   1.000
_cell.length_c   1.000
_cell.angle_alpha   90.00
_cell.angle_beta   90.00
_cell.angle_gamma   90.00
#
_symmetry.space_group_name_H-M   'P 1'
#
loop_
_entity.id
_entity.type
_entity.pdbx_description
1 polymer ?
#
loop_
_entity_poly.entity_id
_entity_poly.type
_entity_poly.pdbx_seq_one_letter_code
_entity_poly.pdbx_strand_id
1 'polypeptide(L)' 'EARGKGIGALLVAYAINAQGATNVDVNEQNGQALGFYQHLGFSVTGRSPVDGQGKPYPLLHMAL' A
#
# COMPACT_ATOMS: atom_id res chain seq x y z
N GLU A 1 -19.60 6.40 4.21
CA GLU A 1 -18.28 7.06 4.37
C GLU A 1 -17.54 6.53 5.60
N ALA A 2 -16.34 5.97 5.41
CA ALA A 2 -15.56 5.34 6.48
C ALA A 2 -14.07 5.75 6.53
N ARG A 3 -13.62 6.55 5.55
CA ARG A 3 -12.25 7.10 5.53
C ARG A 3 -12.04 8.07 6.69
N GLY A 4 -10.80 8.16 7.18
CA GLY A 4 -10.44 9.02 8.32
C GLY A 4 -10.90 8.50 9.69
N LYS A 5 -11.58 7.35 9.77
CA LYS A 5 -12.06 6.75 11.02
C LYS A 5 -11.12 5.71 11.63
N GLY A 6 -9.87 5.63 11.16
CA GLY A 6 -8.87 4.65 11.65
C GLY A 6 -9.07 3.19 11.19
N ILE A 7 -10.18 2.87 10.51
CA ILE A 7 -10.49 1.49 10.07
C ILE A 7 -9.40 0.91 9.17
N GLY A 8 -8.85 1.71 8.24
CA GLY A 8 -7.76 1.27 7.37
C GLY A 8 -6.51 0.87 8.16
N ALA A 9 -6.13 1.66 9.16
CA ALA A 9 -4.98 1.36 10.01
C ALA A 9 -5.20 0.09 10.84
N LEU A 10 -6.43 -0.12 11.35
CA LEU A 10 -6.79 -1.35 12.07
C LEU A 10 -6.68 -2.59 11.18
N LEU A 11 -7.16 -2.51 9.93
CA LEU A 11 -7.06 -3.61 8.97
C LEU A 11 -5.60 -3.94 8.61
N VAL A 12 -4.77 -2.91 8.39
CA VAL A 12 -3.34 -3.10 8.09
C VAL A 12 -2.62 -3.70 9.30
N ALA A 13 -2.86 -3.19 10.51
CA ALA A 13 -2.28 -3.73 11.73
C ALA A 13 -2.63 -5.21 11.92
N TYR A 14 -3.88 -5.60 11.64
CA TYR A 14 -4.28 -7.00 11.66
C TYR A 14 -3.54 -7.83 10.59
N ALA A 15 -3.47 -7.35 9.35
CA ALA A 15 -2.77 -8.05 8.27
C ALA A 15 -1.28 -8.29 8.59
N ILE A 16 -0.61 -7.31 9.20
CA ILE A 16 0.78 -7.45 9.65
C ILE A 16 0.87 -8.47 10.80
N ASN A 17 0.12 -8.26 11.88
CA ASN A 17 0.29 -9.02 13.11
C ASN A 17 -0.23 -10.46 13.01
N ALA A 18 -1.30 -10.69 12.25
CA ALA A 18 -1.94 -11.99 12.13
C ALA A 18 -1.50 -12.77 10.89
N GLN A 19 -1.05 -12.09 9.83
CA GLN A 19 -0.75 -12.73 8.54
C GLN A 19 0.68 -12.46 8.02
N GLY A 20 1.47 -11.64 8.72
CA GLY A 20 2.83 -11.30 8.29
C GLY A 20 2.88 -10.49 7.00
N ALA A 21 1.80 -9.77 6.65
CA ALA A 21 1.71 -9.00 5.42
C ALA A 21 2.54 -7.71 5.51
N THR A 22 3.84 -7.81 5.20
CA THR A 22 4.81 -6.71 5.25
C THR A 22 5.12 -6.09 3.88
N ASN A 23 4.50 -6.56 2.81
CA ASN A 23 4.65 -6.04 1.45
C ASN A 23 3.30 -5.57 0.89
N VAL A 24 3.31 -4.48 0.14
CA VAL A 24 2.12 -3.95 -0.55
C VAL A 24 2.48 -3.28 -1.86
N ASP A 25 1.59 -3.41 -2.84
CA ASP A 25 1.67 -2.68 -4.10
C ASP A 25 0.65 -1.55 -4.11
N VAL A 26 1.08 -0.36 -4.53
CA VAL A 26 0.24 0.83 -4.65
C VAL A 26 0.33 1.34 -6.09
N ASN A 27 -0.81 1.68 -6.70
CA ASN A 27 -0.79 2.44 -7.94
C ASN A 27 -0.10 3.80 -7.69
N GLU A 28 0.91 4.13 -8.50
CA GLU A 28 1.74 5.33 -8.32
C GLU A 28 0.92 6.63 -8.32
N GLN A 29 -0.17 6.67 -9.08
CA GLN A 29 -1.08 7.82 -9.14
C GLN A 29 -1.92 8.00 -7.86
N ASN A 30 -2.02 6.97 -7.01
CA ASN A 30 -2.80 7.03 -5.78
C ASN A 30 -1.96 7.62 -4.63
N GLY A 31 -1.69 8.92 -4.72
CA GLY A 31 -0.91 9.64 -3.71
C GLY A 31 -1.51 9.56 -2.29
N GLN A 32 -2.84 9.42 -2.16
CA GLN A 32 -3.49 9.22 -0.87
C GLN A 32 -3.12 7.88 -0.24
N ALA A 33 -3.16 6.79 -1.01
CA ALA A 33 -2.77 5.47 -0.51
C ALA A 33 -1.27 5.40 -0.23
N LEU A 34 -0.44 5.99 -1.09
CA LEU A 34 1.00 6.09 -0.86
C LEU A 34 1.31 6.77 0.48
N GLY A 35 0.75 7.96 0.71
CA GLY A 35 0.93 8.68 1.97
C GLY A 35 0.37 7.92 3.18
N PHE A 36 -0.75 7.21 3.01
CA PHE A 36 -1.30 6.36 4.06
C PHE A 36 -0.33 5.24 4.47
N TYR A 37 0.23 4.48 3.53
CA TYR A 37 1.18 3.41 3.85
C TYR A 37 2.52 3.95 4.37
N GLN A 38 3.01 5.07 3.84
CA GLN A 38 4.20 5.76 4.37
C GLN A 38 4.01 6.17 5.83
N HIS A 39 2.84 6.68 6.19
CA HIS A 39 2.52 7.03 7.58
C HIS A 39 2.49 5.80 8.51
N LEU A 40 2.21 4.61 7.96
CA LEU A 40 2.25 3.34 8.69
C LEU A 40 3.65 2.70 8.73
N GLY A 41 4.67 3.34 8.15
CA GLY A 41 6.07 2.89 8.19
C GLY A 41 6.57 2.19 6.92
N PHE A 42 5.70 1.93 5.93
CA PHE A 42 6.13 1.31 4.68
C PHE A 42 6.98 2.28 3.84
N SER A 43 8.01 1.75 3.21
CA SER A 43 8.91 2.48 2.32
C SER A 43 8.87 1.90 0.91
N VAL A 44 9.02 2.75 -0.11
CA VAL A 44 9.10 2.30 -1.51
C VAL A 44 10.41 1.55 -1.72
N THR A 45 10.31 0.33 -2.24
CA THR A 45 11.45 -0.56 -2.54
C THR A 45 11.62 -0.82 -4.03
N GLY A 46 10.61 -0.51 -4.85
CA GLY A 46 10.67 -0.70 -6.29
C GLY A 46 9.50 -0.07 -7.03
N ARG A 47 9.56 -0.13 -8.37
CA ARG A 47 8.51 0.35 -9.26
C ARG A 47 8.37 -0.55 -10.47
N SER A 48 7.13 -0.85 -10.85
CA SER A 48 6.79 -1.52 -12.11
C SER A 48 6.06 -0.54 -13.03
N PRO A 49 6.39 -0.51 -14.35
CA PRO A 49 5.74 0.38 -15.30
C PRO A 49 4.32 -0.05 -15.67
N VAL A 50 3.98 -1.31 -15.40
CA VAL A 50 2.67 -1.92 -15.67
C VAL A 50 2.18 -2.68 -14.44
N ASP A 51 0.88 -2.92 -14.36
CA ASP A 51 0.27 -3.76 -13.32
C ASP A 51 0.46 -5.27 -13.59
N GLY A 52 -0.02 -6.11 -12.68
CA GLY A 52 0.04 -7.58 -12.83
C GLY A 52 -0.75 -8.15 -14.01
N GLN A 53 -1.52 -7.33 -14.73
CA GLN A 53 -2.23 -7.69 -15.96
C GLN A 53 -1.57 -7.07 -17.21
N GLY A 54 -0.42 -6.40 -17.08
CA GLY A 54 0.28 -5.73 -18.17
C GLY A 54 -0.34 -4.40 -18.61
N LYS A 55 -1.28 -3.83 -17.84
CA LYS A 55 -1.90 -2.55 -18.15
C LYS A 55 -0.97 -1.39 -17.74
N PRO A 56 -1.03 -0.22 -18.40
CA PRO A 56 -0.15 0.93 -18.13
C PRO A 56 -0.57 1.68 -16.86
N TYR A 57 -0.68 0.96 -15.75
CA TYR A 57 -0.91 1.48 -14.41
C TYR A 57 0.34 1.18 -13.58
N PRO A 58 1.30 2.10 -13.49
CA PRO A 58 2.52 1.87 -12.74
C PRO A 58 2.24 1.58 -11.26
N LEU A 59 2.95 0.60 -10.73
CA LEU A 59 2.90 0.20 -9.33
C LEU A 59 4.17 0.64 -8.62
N LEU A 60 4.02 1.09 -7.38
CA LEU A 60 5.08 1.19 -6.39
C LEU A 60 5.01 -0.04 -5.50
N HIS A 61 6.13 -0.75 -5.40
CA HIS A 61 6.31 -1.82 -4.44
C HIS A 61 6.80 -1.22 -3.13
N MET A 62 6.15 -1.56 -2.02
CA MET A 62 6.48 -1.04 -0.70
C MET A 62 6.65 -2.17 0.31
N ALA A 63 7.57 -1.98 1.26
CA ALA A 63 7.81 -2.91 2.36
C ALA A 63 7.89 -2.17 3.71
N LEU A 64 7.45 -2.84 4.78
CA LEU A 64 7.54 -2.39 6.17
C LEU A 64 8.91 -2.68 6.79
#